data_AF-A0A351EKQ0-F1
#
_entry.id   AF-A0A351EKQ0-F1
#
_cell.length_a   1.000
_cell.length_b   1.000
_cell.length_c   1.000
_cell.angle_alpha   90.00
_cell.angle_beta   90.00
_cell.angle_gamma   90.00
#
_symmetry.space_group_name_H-M   'P 1'
#
loop_
_entity.id
_entity.type
_entity.pdbx_description
1 polymer ?
#
loop_
_entity_poly.entity_id
_entity_poly.type
_entity_poly.pdbx_seq_one_letter_code
_entity_poly.pdbx_strand_id
1 'polypeptide(L)' 'MTDESPTTSSDSFSQVKDLLELAGITAPDHDLASLAKQLPALRRKVDRFYEVDTNDEVAASVFRADPSY' A
#
# COMPACT_ATOMS: atom_id res chain seq x y z
N MET A 1 -1.18 25.41 1.06
CA MET A 1 -2.10 24.42 0.47
C MET A 1 -1.43 23.92 -0.80
N THR A 2 -0.68 22.83 -0.72
CA THR A 2 0.01 22.28 -1.89
C THR A 2 -0.87 21.18 -2.46
N ASP A 3 -1.69 21.56 -3.43
CA ASP A 3 -2.43 20.63 -4.28
C ASP A 3 -1.48 20.23 -5.42
N GLU A 4 -0.66 19.22 -5.16
CA GLU A 4 0.14 18.56 -6.21
C GLU A 4 0.03 17.06 -6.00
N SER A 5 -0.78 16.38 -6.80
CA SER A 5 -0.60 14.96 -7.11
C SER A 5 -1.44 14.52 -8.32
N PRO A 6 -1.03 14.84 -9.57
CA PRO A 6 -1.44 14.05 -10.74
C PRO A 6 -0.46 12.89 -11.05
N THR A 7 0.51 12.58 -10.19
CA THR A 7 1.56 11.57 -10.45
C THR A 7 1.10 10.11 -10.30
N THR A 8 0.00 9.84 -9.60
CA THR A 8 -0.46 8.47 -9.27
C THR A 8 -0.75 7.58 -10.49
N SER A 9 -1.17 8.16 -11.61
CA SER A 9 -1.53 7.38 -12.81
C SER A 9 -0.32 6.82 -13.55
N SER A 10 0.79 7.57 -13.60
CA SER A 10 2.03 7.11 -14.25
C SER A 10 2.68 5.99 -13.44
N ASP A 11 2.67 6.12 -12.11
CA ASP A 11 3.24 5.13 -11.19
C ASP A 11 2.48 3.79 -11.27
N SER A 12 1.16 3.84 -11.44
CA SER A 12 0.33 2.64 -11.53
C SER A 12 0.62 1.82 -12.79
N PHE A 13 0.95 2.47 -13.91
CA PHE A 13 1.28 1.78 -15.16
C PHE A 13 2.61 1.01 -15.05
N SER A 14 3.66 1.66 -14.53
CA SER A 14 4.96 1.01 -14.30
C SER A 14 4.82 -0.18 -13.36
N GLN A 15 4.07 0.01 -12.26
CA GLN A 15 3.85 -1.07 -11.29
C GLN A 15 3.13 -2.28 -11.89
N VAL A 16 2.09 -2.08 -12.70
CA VAL A 16 1.40 -3.20 -13.38
C VAL A 16 2.35 -3.92 -14.33
N LYS A 17 3.15 -3.16 -15.10
CA LYS A 17 4.12 -3.74 -16.03
C LYS A 17 5.15 -4.59 -15.29
N ASP A 18 5.77 -4.06 -14.23
CA ASP A 18 6.77 -4.77 -13.44
C ASP A 18 6.20 -6.05 -12.82
N LEU A 19 4.96 -6.00 -12.30
CA LEU A 19 4.28 -7.18 -11.72
C LEU A 19 4.02 -8.28 -12.76
N LEU A 20 3.63 -7.90 -13.99
CA LEU A 20 3.39 -8.87 -15.05
C LEU A 20 4.69 -9.46 -15.59
N GLU A 21 5.75 -8.65 -15.69
CA GLU A 21 7.09 -9.13 -16.05
C GLU A 21 7.62 -10.14 -15.03
N LEU A 22 7.45 -9.87 -13.72
CA LEU A 22 7.79 -10.82 -12.65
C LEU A 22 6.99 -12.13 -12.74
N ALA A 23 5.75 -12.07 -13.23
CA ALA A 23 4.92 -13.25 -13.49
C ALA A 23 5.24 -13.95 -14.82
N GLY A 24 6.16 -13.41 -15.63
CA GLY A 24 6.48 -13.92 -16.97
C GLY A 24 5.38 -13.68 -18.00
N ILE A 25 4.48 -12.73 -17.75
CA ILE A 25 3.34 -12.41 -18.62
C ILE A 25 3.67 -11.16 -19.43
N THR A 26 3.61 -11.28 -20.76
CA THR A 26 3.67 -10.12 -21.66
C THR A 26 2.26 -9.69 -22.02
N ALA A 27 1.88 -8.46 -21.66
CA ALA A 27 0.57 -7.89 -21.97
C ALA A 27 0.71 -6.72 -22.97
N PRO A 28 -0.25 -6.54 -23.90
CA PRO A 28 -0.34 -5.36 -24.74
C PRO A 28 -0.53 -4.07 -23.94
N ASP A 29 -0.03 -2.94 -24.45
CA ASP A 29 -0.12 -1.63 -23.77
C ASP A 29 -1.54 -1.19 -23.42
N HIS A 30 -2.54 -1.57 -24.24
CA HIS A 30 -3.94 -1.24 -23.97
C HIS A 30 -4.50 -1.98 -22.74
N ASP A 31 -4.08 -3.24 -22.55
CA ASP A 31 -4.44 -4.04 -21.38
C ASP A 31 -3.71 -3.51 -20.14
N LEU A 32 -2.43 -3.15 -20.27
CA LEU A 32 -1.66 -2.51 -19.19
C LEU A 32 -2.34 -1.22 -18.71
N ALA A 33 -2.79 -0.37 -19.64
CA ALA A 33 -3.49 0.87 -19.29
C ALA A 33 -4.84 0.62 -18.61
N SER A 34 -5.57 -0.43 -19.00
CA SER A 34 -6.82 -0.83 -18.35
C SER A 34 -6.57 -1.35 -16.93
N LEU A 35 -5.58 -2.22 -16.75
CA LEU A 35 -5.17 -2.76 -15.46
C LEU A 35 -4.64 -1.67 -14.52
N ALA A 36 -3.87 -0.72 -15.03
CA ALA A 36 -3.36 0.42 -14.26
C ALA A 36 -4.47 1.28 -13.66
N LYS A 37 -5.62 1.40 -14.34
CA LYS A 37 -6.80 2.10 -13.81
C LYS A 37 -7.50 1.33 -12.69
N GLN A 38 -7.45 -0.01 -12.73
CA GLN A 38 -8.12 -0.88 -11.76
C GLN A 38 -7.26 -1.15 -10.52
N LEU A 39 -5.93 -1.18 -10.68
CA LEU A 39 -4.98 -1.55 -9.64
C LEU A 39 -5.16 -0.77 -8.32
N PRO A 40 -5.32 0.58 -8.31
CA PRO A 40 -5.45 1.32 -7.05
C PRO A 40 -6.69 0.93 -6.23
N ALA A 41 -7.82 0.67 -6.90
CA ALA A 41 -9.05 0.25 -6.23
C ALA A 41 -8.93 -1.17 -5.67
N LEU A 42 -8.28 -2.07 -6.41
CA LEU A 42 -8.00 -3.42 -5.96
C LEU A 42 -7.05 -3.41 -4.74
N ARG A 43 -5.96 -2.64 -4.81
CA ARG A 43 -4.98 -2.50 -3.73
C ARG A 43 -5.66 -2.04 -2.43
N ARG A 44 -6.44 -0.95 -2.47
CA ARG A 44 -7.21 -0.48 -1.29
C ARG A 44 -8.18 -1.53 -0.74
N LYS A 45 -8.77 -2.35 -1.61
CA LYS A 45 -9.66 -3.43 -1.17
C LYS A 45 -8.87 -4.52 -0.45
N VAL A 46 -7.70 -4.89 -0.97
CA VAL A 46 -6.78 -5.86 -0.35
C VAL A 46 -6.25 -5.32 0.98
N ASP A 47 -5.79 -4.07 1.02
CA ASP A 47 -5.24 -3.44 2.22
C ASP A 47 -6.24 -3.49 3.39
N ARG A 48 -7.53 -3.26 3.13
CA ARG A 48 -8.59 -3.38 4.16
C ARG A 48 -8.79 -4.80 4.70
N PHE A 49 -8.43 -5.85 3.97
CA PHE A 49 -8.48 -7.21 4.52
C PHE A 49 -7.33 -7.48 5.50
N TYR A 50 -6.24 -6.72 5.40
CA TYR A 50 -5.09 -6.80 6.29
C TYR A 50 -5.09 -5.70 7.36
N GLU A 51 -6.11 -4.84 7.38
CA GLU A 51 -6.37 -3.91 8.47
C GLU A 51 -6.84 -4.72 9.68
N VAL A 52 -5.86 -5.27 10.42
CA VAL A 52 -6.09 -5.92 11.69
C VAL A 52 -6.13 -4.84 12.76
N ASP A 53 -7.28 -4.71 13.41
CA ASP A 53 -7.39 -3.91 14.62
C ASP A 53 -6.56 -4.60 15.70
N THR A 54 -5.33 -4.12 15.90
CA THR A 54 -4.39 -4.79 16.80
C THR A 54 -4.86 -4.76 18.25
N ASN A 55 -5.81 -3.88 18.61
CA ASN A 55 -6.42 -3.73 19.94
C ASN A 55 -5.44 -3.90 21.12
N ASP A 56 -4.17 -3.60 20.89
CA ASP A 56 -3.09 -3.76 21.84
C ASP A 56 -3.06 -2.46 22.66
N GLU A 57 -4.16 -2.22 23.38
CA GLU A 57 -4.21 -1.29 24.50
C GLU A 57 -3.49 -1.87 25.73
N VAL A 58 -2.51 -2.76 25.55
CA VAL A 58 -1.57 -3.05 26.63
C VAL A 58 -0.65 -1.83 26.73
N ALA A 59 -1.08 -0.87 27.54
CA ALA A 59 -0.21 0.17 28.06
C ALA A 59 1.06 -0.53 28.54
N ALA A 60 2.16 -0.34 27.81
CA ALA A 60 3.47 -0.80 28.24
C ALA A 60 3.63 -0.32 29.68
N SER A 61 3.70 -1.26 30.64
CA SER A 61 3.98 -0.89 32.02
C SER A 61 5.35 -0.25 32.03
N VAL A 62 5.37 1.09 32.03
CA VAL A 62 6.57 1.86 32.24
C VAL A 62 6.95 1.59 33.69
N PHE A 63 7.82 0.60 33.90
CA PHE A 63 8.51 0.40 35.16
C PHE A 63 9.30 1.68 35.42
N ARG A 64 8.73 2.60 36.20
CA ARG A 64 9.51 3.65 36.84
C ARG A 64 10.27 2.97 37.96
N ALA A 65 11.55 2.71 37.74
CA ALA A 65 12.46 2.41 38.84
C ALA A 65 12.43 3.60 39.78
N ASP A 66 11.94 3.39 41.00
CA ASP A 66 11.90 4.38 42.07
C ASP A 66 13.36 4.69 42.47
N PRO A 67 13.88 5.91 42.26
CA PRO A 67 15.21 6.27 42.71
C PRO A 67 15.11 6.74 44.16
N SER A 68 14.78 5.81 45.05
CA SER A 68 14.93 6.01 46.49
C SER A 68 16.06 5.13 46.99
N TYR A 69 17.28 5.68 47.01
CA TYR A 69 18.28 5.60 48.09
C TYR A 69 19.49 6.49 47.79
#